data_AF-F9S0Z9-F1
#
_entry.id   AF-F9S0Z9-F1
#
_cell.length_a   1.000
_cell.length_b   1.000
_cell.length_c   1.000
_cell.angle_alpha   90.00
_cell.angle_beta   90.00
_cell.angle_gamma   90.00
#
_symmetry.space_group_name_H-M   'P 1'
#
loop_
_entity.id
_entity.type
_entity.pdbx_description
1 polymer ?
#
loop_
_entity_poly.entity_id
_entity_poly.type
_entity_poly.pdbx_seq_one_letter_code
_entity_poly.pdbx_strand_id
1 'polypeptide(L)'
;MWGAIGAYLANWFTSASESRQRIAEAKTTAIIKQDLSGMANRGVKDYLLLIVTSFPFVLAFVPEHAQTVTEGFEALKTVPEYYWYGLALVYADTFGLRQLLLDEIARRRGGIK
;
A
#
# COMPACT_ATOMS: atom_id res chain seq x y z
N MET A 1 -0.86 -9.70 -58.19
CA MET A 1 -0.10 -10.23 -57.02
C MET A 1 0.52 -9.15 -56.13
N TRP A 2 0.96 -8.00 -56.66
CA TRP A 2 1.56 -6.92 -55.86
C TRP A 2 0.62 -6.23 -54.85
N GLY A 3 -0.68 -6.11 -55.16
CA GLY A 3 -1.65 -5.48 -54.24
C GLY A 3 -1.97 -6.31 -52.98
N ALA A 4 -1.88 -7.64 -53.07
CA ALA A 4 -2.16 -8.54 -51.93
C ALA A 4 -1.05 -8.46 -50.87
N ILE A 5 0.20 -8.30 -51.29
CA ILE A 5 1.36 -8.15 -50.39
C ILE A 5 1.27 -6.81 -49.63
N GLY A 6 0.87 -5.73 -50.31
CA GLY A 6 0.63 -4.44 -49.67
C GLY A 6 -0.49 -4.48 -48.62
N ALA A 7 -1.59 -5.19 -48.90
CA ALA A 7 -2.69 -5.36 -47.96
C ALA A 7 -2.29 -6.17 -46.70
N TYR A 8 -1.53 -7.25 -46.86
CA TYR A 8 -1.02 -8.04 -45.73
C TYR A 8 -0.05 -7.25 -44.84
N LEU A 9 0.85 -6.47 -45.45
CA LEU A 9 1.78 -5.62 -44.70
C LEU A 9 1.05 -4.49 -43.96
N ALA A 10 0.10 -3.82 -44.61
CA ALA A 10 -0.73 -2.80 -43.97
C ALA A 10 -1.49 -3.40 -42.76
N ASN A 11 -2.05 -4.59 -42.90
CA ASN A 11 -2.77 -5.27 -41.82
C ASN A 11 -1.85 -5.73 -40.68
N TRP A 12 -0.58 -6.05 -40.98
CA TRP A 12 0.43 -6.35 -39.96
C TRP A 12 0.83 -5.09 -39.15
N PHE A 13 0.93 -3.93 -39.80
CA PHE A 13 1.18 -2.67 -39.10
C PHE A 13 0.01 -2.22 -38.23
N THR A 14 -1.24 -2.35 -38.71
CA THR A 14 -2.44 -1.99 -37.94
C THR A 14 -2.65 -2.94 -36.76
N SER A 15 -2.49 -4.25 -36.96
CA SER A 15 -2.59 -5.24 -35.88
C SER A 15 -1.48 -5.07 -34.83
N ALA A 16 -0.27 -4.68 -35.22
CA ALA A 16 0.81 -4.37 -34.29
C ALA A 16 0.52 -3.11 -33.44
N SER A 17 -0.14 -2.09 -34.00
CA SER A 17 -0.58 -0.91 -33.24
C SER A 17 -1.74 -1.22 -32.30
N GLU A 18 -2.74 -1.99 -32.75
CA GLU A 18 -3.88 -2.41 -31.93
C GLU A 18 -3.44 -3.29 -30.77
N SER A 19 -2.48 -4.19 -30.99
CA SER A 19 -1.92 -5.04 -29.93
C SER A 19 -1.28 -4.22 -28.82
N ARG A 20 -0.56 -3.15 -29.17
CA ARG A 20 0.07 -2.25 -28.20
C ARG A 20 -0.96 -1.44 -27.41
N GLN A 21 -2.03 -0.99 -28.06
CA GLN A 21 -3.15 -0.30 -27.40
C GLN A 21 -3.86 -1.23 -26.42
N ARG A 22 -4.18 -2.47 -26.81
CA ARG A 22 -4.80 -3.46 -25.92
C ARG A 22 -3.93 -3.78 -24.71
N ILE A 23 -2.60 -3.87 -24.88
CA ILE A 23 -1.66 -4.09 -23.77
C ILE A 23 -1.61 -2.86 -22.84
N ALA A 24 -1.66 -1.65 -23.39
CA ALA A 24 -1.69 -0.42 -22.59
C ALA A 24 -2.99 -0.32 -21.77
N GLU A 25 -4.14 -0.57 -22.38
CA GLU A 25 -5.45 -0.59 -21.70
C GLU A 25 -5.54 -1.72 -20.66
N ALA A 26 -5.04 -2.91 -20.97
CA ALA A 26 -4.96 -4.03 -20.03
C ALA A 26 -4.05 -3.71 -18.83
N LYS A 27 -2.93 -3.00 -19.04
CA LYS A 27 -2.06 -2.55 -17.96
C LYS A 27 -2.74 -1.50 -17.08
N THR A 28 -3.38 -0.49 -17.68
CA THR A 28 -4.09 0.55 -16.94
C THR A 28 -5.22 -0.06 -16.09
N THR A 29 -6.01 -0.96 -16.67
CA THR A 29 -7.09 -1.65 -15.94
C THR A 29 -6.57 -2.59 -14.86
N ALA A 30 -5.42 -3.24 -15.06
CA ALA A 30 -4.77 -4.05 -14.04
C ALA A 30 -4.26 -3.20 -12.86
N ILE A 31 -3.64 -2.05 -13.13
CA ILE A 31 -3.19 -1.10 -12.09
C ILE A 31 -4.40 -0.59 -11.28
N ILE A 32 -5.47 -0.16 -11.97
CA ILE A 32 -6.70 0.30 -11.30
C ILE A 32 -7.31 -0.81 -10.44
N LYS A 33 -7.37 -2.05 -10.93
CA LYS A 33 -7.87 -3.19 -10.13
C LYS A 33 -6.99 -3.48 -8.92
N GLN A 34 -5.67 -3.39 -9.08
CA GLN A 34 -4.72 -3.57 -8.00
C GLN A 34 -4.90 -2.48 -6.93
N ASP A 35 -5.00 -1.21 -7.32
CA ASP A 35 -5.24 -0.10 -6.40
C ASP A 35 -6.59 -0.23 -5.68
N LEU A 36 -7.66 -0.54 -6.40
CA LEU A 36 -8.99 -0.77 -5.82
C LEU A 36 -8.98 -1.93 -4.82
N SER A 37 -8.25 -3.02 -5.11
CA SER A 37 -8.11 -4.15 -4.19
C SER A 37 -7.29 -3.78 -2.94
N GLY A 38 -6.26 -2.94 -3.09
CA GLY A 38 -5.47 -2.42 -1.96
C GLY A 38 -6.27 -1.46 -1.08
N MET A 39 -7.16 -0.64 -1.67
CA MET A 39 -8.07 0.24 -0.93
C MET A 39 -9.16 -0.54 -0.19
N ALA A 40 -9.75 -1.56 -0.82
CA ALA A 40 -10.78 -2.40 -0.21
C ALA A 40 -10.25 -3.26 0.96
N ASN A 41 -8.95 -3.61 0.92
CA ASN A 41 -8.31 -4.43 1.95
C ASN A 41 -7.66 -3.60 3.07
N ARG A 42 -7.84 -2.27 3.07
CA ARG A 42 -7.45 -1.37 4.17
C ARG A 42 -8.40 -1.63 5.34
N GLY A 43 -8.12 -2.71 6.05
CA GLY A 43 -9.09 -3.43 6.88
C GLY A 43 -9.40 -2.71 8.20
N VAL A 44 -10.38 -3.25 8.91
CA VAL A 44 -10.75 -2.82 10.27
C VAL A 44 -9.54 -2.80 11.22
N LYS A 45 -8.54 -3.67 10.97
CA LYS A 45 -7.30 -3.76 11.75
C LYS A 45 -6.50 -2.44 11.74
N ASP A 46 -6.37 -1.81 10.57
CA ASP A 46 -5.63 -0.55 10.41
C ASP A 46 -6.32 0.58 11.18
N TYR A 47 -7.66 0.62 11.12
CA TYR A 47 -8.46 1.58 11.88
C TYR A 47 -8.37 1.35 13.39
N LEU A 48 -8.40 0.10 13.85
CA LEU A 48 -8.24 -0.22 15.27
C LEU A 48 -6.86 0.21 15.79
N LEU A 49 -5.80 -0.05 15.04
CA LEU A 49 -4.45 0.38 15.39
C LEU A 49 -4.32 1.90 15.40
N LEU A 50 -4.89 2.58 14.40
CA LEU A 50 -4.92 4.04 14.35
C LEU A 50 -5.65 4.63 15.56
N ILE A 51 -6.81 4.08 15.91
CA ILE A 51 -7.60 4.53 17.07
C ILE A 51 -6.82 4.26 18.36
N VAL A 52 -6.33 3.03 18.59
CA VAL A 52 -5.59 2.68 19.81
C VAL A 52 -4.33 3.54 19.98
N THR A 53 -3.65 3.87 18.88
CA THR A 53 -2.46 4.74 18.93
C THR A 53 -2.83 6.20 19.17
N SER A 54 -3.82 6.74 18.45
CA SER A 54 -4.12 8.19 18.45
C SER A 54 -5.02 8.65 19.60
N PHE A 55 -5.92 7.79 20.07
CA PHE A 55 -6.87 8.09 21.13
C PHE A 55 -6.22 8.59 22.43
N PRO A 56 -5.15 7.98 22.98
CA PRO A 56 -4.48 8.51 24.16
C PRO A 56 -3.82 9.88 23.91
N PHE A 57 -3.35 10.16 22.68
CA PHE A 57 -2.81 11.49 22.35
C PHE A 57 -3.89 12.56 22.38
N VAL A 58 -5.09 12.26 21.87
CA VAL A 58 -6.22 13.21 21.90
C VAL A 58 -6.72 13.41 23.33
N LEU A 59 -6.82 12.32 24.11
CA LEU A 59 -7.24 12.40 25.52
C LEU A 59 -6.26 13.16 26.40
N ALA A 60 -4.96 13.15 26.09
CA ALA A 60 -3.97 13.94 26.82
C ALA A 60 -4.21 15.46 26.75
N PHE A 61 -4.94 15.96 25.75
CA PHE A 61 -5.32 17.38 25.66
C PHE A 61 -6.54 17.73 26.53
N VAL A 62 -7.26 16.74 27.07
CA VAL A 62 -8.42 16.97 27.95
C VAL A 62 -7.93 16.95 29.41
N PRO A 63 -7.97 18.08 30.14
CA PRO A 63 -7.36 18.19 31.47
C PRO A 63 -7.87 17.17 32.49
N GLU A 64 -9.17 16.84 32.46
CA GLU A 64 -9.79 15.86 33.37
C GLU A 64 -9.31 14.41 33.15
N HIS A 65 -8.84 14.08 31.95
CA HIS A 65 -8.38 12.73 31.60
C HIS A 65 -6.86 12.62 31.45
N ALA A 66 -6.15 13.74 31.47
CA ALA A 66 -4.69 13.79 31.36
C ALA A 66 -3.98 12.95 32.43
N GLN A 67 -4.51 12.92 33.66
CA GLN A 67 -3.93 12.10 34.73
C GLN A 67 -4.07 10.60 34.42
N THR A 68 -5.24 10.14 34.01
CA THR A 68 -5.49 8.73 33.64
C THR A 68 -4.60 8.27 32.48
N VAL A 69 -4.39 9.15 31.49
CA VAL A 69 -3.48 8.87 30.37
C VAL A 69 -2.04 8.74 30.87
N THR A 70 -1.60 9.62 31.78
CA THR A 70 -0.25 9.60 32.36
C THR A 70 0.00 8.32 33.15
N GLU A 71 -0.94 7.94 34.03
CA GLU A 71 -0.88 6.70 34.80
C GLU A 71 -0.87 5.46 33.88
N GLY A 72 -1.62 5.49 32.77
CA GLY A 72 -1.58 4.44 31.76
C GLY A 72 -0.22 4.28 31.08
N PHE A 73 0.42 5.39 30.70
CA PHE A 73 1.79 5.36 30.16
C PHE A 73 2.83 4.88 31.18
N GLU A 74 2.62 5.15 32.46
CA GLU A 74 3.47 4.63 33.53
C GLU A 74 3.31 3.12 33.70
N ALA A 75 2.08 2.61 33.70
CA ALA A 75 1.81 1.16 33.70
C ALA A 75 2.43 0.46 32.49
N LEU A 76 2.41 1.09 31.30
CA LEU A 76 3.02 0.56 30.09
C LEU A 76 4.55 0.35 30.22
N LYS A 77 5.25 1.12 31.06
CA LYS A 77 6.69 0.91 31.32
C LYS A 77 6.98 -0.39 32.07
N THR A 78 6.01 -0.94 32.77
CA THR A 78 6.14 -2.21 33.50
C THR A 78 5.97 -3.43 32.59
N VAL A 79 5.51 -3.22 31.35
CA VAL A 79 5.30 -4.28 30.37
C VAL A 79 6.65 -4.84 29.92
N PRO A 80 6.86 -6.17 29.94
CA PRO A 80 8.09 -6.79 29.49
C PRO A 80 8.47 -6.48 28.03
N GLU A 81 9.76 -6.36 27.74
CA GLU A 81 10.29 -6.00 26.40
C GLU A 81 9.83 -6.94 25.28
N TYR A 82 9.70 -8.24 25.54
CA TYR A 82 9.27 -9.20 24.52
C TYR A 82 7.88 -8.89 23.95
N TYR A 83 7.00 -8.30 24.76
CA TYR A 83 5.65 -7.94 24.33
C TYR A 83 5.68 -6.74 23.37
N TRP A 84 6.59 -5.79 23.62
CA TRP A 84 6.82 -4.64 22.74
C TRP A 84 7.33 -5.07 21.37
N TYR A 85 8.21 -6.08 21.29
CA TYR A 85 8.66 -6.62 20.00
C TYR A 85 7.53 -7.28 19.20
N GLY A 86 6.65 -8.04 19.86
CA GLY A 86 5.47 -8.63 19.20
C GLY A 86 4.52 -7.55 18.69
N LEU A 87 4.29 -6.52 19.49
CA LEU A 87 3.44 -5.39 19.15
C LEU A 87 4.03 -4.59 17.97
N ALA A 88 5.33 -4.32 17.97
CA ALA A 88 6.03 -3.67 16.85
C ALA A 88 5.93 -4.47 15.54
N LEU A 89 6.02 -5.80 15.61
CA LEU A 89 5.86 -6.69 14.45
C LEU A 89 4.44 -6.60 13.85
N VAL A 90 3.42 -6.62 14.71
CA VAL A 90 2.02 -6.47 14.28
C VAL A 90 1.80 -5.09 13.66
N TYR A 91 2.33 -4.02 14.27
CA TYR A 91 2.27 -2.68 13.69
C TYR A 91 2.92 -2.63 12.30
N ALA A 92 4.11 -3.20 12.14
CA ALA A 92 4.82 -3.20 10.86
C ALA A 92 4.08 -3.98 9.76
N ASP A 93 3.43 -5.09 10.11
CA ASP A 93 2.59 -5.86 9.20
C ASP A 93 1.33 -5.09 8.80
N THR A 94 0.67 -4.46 9.77
CA THR A 94 -0.63 -3.81 9.55
C THR A 94 -0.50 -2.50 8.78
N PHE A 95 0.54 -1.69 9.02
CA PHE A 95 0.78 -0.48 8.24
C PHE A 95 1.39 -0.74 6.86
N GLY A 96 1.64 -2.00 6.50
CA GLY A 96 2.16 -2.36 5.18
C GLY A 96 3.52 -1.75 4.87
N LEU A 97 4.33 -1.41 5.90
CA LEU A 97 5.66 -0.81 5.71
C LEU A 97 6.54 -1.69 4.82
N ARG A 98 6.32 -3.02 4.85
CA ARG A 98 6.93 -3.98 3.93
C ARG A 98 6.63 -3.70 2.46
N GLN A 99 5.38 -3.40 2.10
CA GLN A 99 5.00 -3.10 0.71
C GLN A 99 5.63 -1.77 0.26
N LEU A 100 5.58 -0.74 1.11
CA LEU A 100 6.21 0.55 0.81
C LEU A 100 7.72 0.44 0.59
N LEU A 101 8.42 -0.35 1.42
CA LEU A 101 9.86 -0.58 1.26
C LEU A 101 10.18 -1.39 -0.01
N LEU A 102 9.39 -2.43 -0.31
CA LEU A 102 9.59 -3.23 -1.52
C LEU A 102 9.33 -2.40 -2.78
N ASP A 103 8.30 -1.56 -2.79
CA ASP A 103 7.99 -0.64 -3.88
C ASP A 103 9.08 0.41 -4.06
N GLU A 104 9.64 0.94 -2.99
CA GLU A 104 10.76 1.88 -3.05
C GLU A 104 12.04 1.22 -3.59
N ILE A 105 12.34 0.00 -3.15
CA ILE A 105 13.48 -0.78 -3.67
C ILE A 105 13.27 -1.11 -5.17
N ALA A 106 12.05 -1.46 -5.56
CA ALA A 106 11.69 -1.71 -6.96
C ALA A 106 11.84 -0.43 -7.82
N ARG A 107 11.38 0.73 -7.32
CA ARG A 107 11.57 2.03 -7.98
C ARG A 107 13.06 2.38 -8.14
N ARG A 108 13.88 2.14 -7.12
CA ARG A 108 15.33 2.40 -7.19
C ARG A 108 16.07 1.47 -8.15
N ARG A 109 15.65 0.21 -8.32
CA ARG A 109 16.18 -0.68 -9.37
C ARG A 109 15.71 -0.31 -10.77
N GLY A 110 14.50 0.23 -10.92
CA GLY A 110 13.94 0.66 -12.21
C GLY A 110 14.52 1.96 -12.75
N GLY A 111 15.21 2.75 -11.91
CA GLY A 111 15.85 4.02 -12.27
C GLY A 111 17.26 3.92 -12.87
N ILE A 112 17.78 2.71 -13.13
CA ILE A 112 18.99 2.51 -13.94
C ILE A 112 18.55 2.09 -15.35
N LYS A 113 18.16 3.08 -16.15
CA LYS A 113 18.19 3.01 -17.63
C LYS A 113 18.55 4.37 -18.18
#